data_AF-A0A212KTL1-F1
#
_entry.id   AF-A0A212KTL1-F1
#
_cell.length_a   1.000
_cell.length_b   1.000
_cell.length_c   1.000
_cell.angle_alpha   90.00
_cell.angle_beta   90.00
_cell.angle_gamma   90.00
#
_symmetry.space_group_name_H-M   'P 1'
#
loop_
_entity.id
_entity.type
_entity.pdbx_description
1 polymer ?
#
loop_
_entity_poly.entity_id
_entity_poly.type
_entity_poly.pdbx_seq_one_letter_code
_entity_poly.pdbx_strand_id
1 'polypeptide(L)' 'MGVYVVSSKYNGGSEVLHPHSGNIIEQLDSPESVAQSILTAVKYRKTPKRAQQIRGSVMHLDLQKQFSVMVQATLEGL' A
#
# COMPACT_ATOMS: atom_id res chain seq x y z
N MET A 1 2.42 9.75 -0.60
CA MET A 1 3.23 10.30 -1.72
C MET A 1 2.69 9.96 -3.13
N GLY A 2 1.67 9.10 -3.28
CA GLY A 2 1.09 8.77 -4.59
C GLY A 2 2.06 8.03 -5.51
N VAL A 3 2.81 7.09 -4.94
CA VAL A 3 3.85 6.31 -5.62
C VAL A 3 3.44 4.85 -5.65
N TYR A 4 3.82 4.14 -6.71
CA TYR A 4 3.64 2.70 -6.78
C TYR A 4 4.67 2.04 -5.86
N VAL A 5 4.23 1.19 -4.95
CA VAL A 5 5.08 0.60 -3.92
C VAL A 5 5.36 -0.86 -4.24
N VAL A 6 6.61 -1.27 -4.08
CA VAL A 6 6.98 -2.69 -4.01
C VAL A 6 7.30 -3.00 -2.57
N SER A 7 6.67 -4.03 -2.02
CA SER A 7 6.88 -4.45 -0.64
C SER A 7 7.06 -5.96 -0.56
N SER A 8 7.74 -6.45 0.47
CA SER A 8 7.73 -7.88 0.76
C SER A 8 6.42 -8.27 1.43
N LYS A 9 6.03 -9.54 1.30
CA LYS A 9 4.88 -10.10 2.04
C LYS A 9 5.05 -10.08 3.57
N TYR A 10 6.28 -9.86 4.06
CA TYR A 10 6.60 -9.82 5.49
C TYR A 10 6.57 -8.40 6.07
N ASN A 11 6.40 -7.38 5.24
CA ASN A 11 6.23 -6.01 5.68
C ASN A 11 4.73 -5.72 5.84
N GLY A 12 4.31 -5.16 6.98
CA GLY A 12 2.89 -4.87 7.24
C GLY A 12 2.25 -3.93 6.21
N GLY A 13 3.04 -3.12 5.51
CA GLY A 13 2.57 -2.33 4.37
C GLY A 13 2.00 -3.17 3.23
N SER A 14 2.34 -4.47 3.14
CA SER A 14 1.77 -5.38 2.13
C SER A 14 0.26 -5.63 2.31
N GLU A 15 -0.25 -5.52 3.55
CA GLU A 15 -1.67 -5.75 3.86
C GLU A 15 -2.59 -4.69 3.25
N VAL A 16 -2.04 -3.52 2.95
CA VAL A 16 -2.78 -2.35 2.42
C VAL A 16 -2.45 -2.07 0.95
N LEU A 17 -1.65 -2.92 0.30
CA LEU A 17 -1.38 -2.81 -1.12
C LEU A 17 -2.53 -3.38 -1.94
N HIS A 18 -2.82 -2.69 -3.04
CA HIS A 18 -3.73 -3.15 -4.07
C HIS A 18 -3.01 -3.17 -5.42
N PRO A 19 -3.50 -3.93 -6.41
CA PRO A 19 -2.84 -4.02 -7.72
C PRO A 19 -2.58 -2.67 -8.41
N HIS A 20 -3.40 -1.66 -8.11
CA HIS A 20 -3.28 -0.30 -8.66
C HIS A 20 -2.34 0.63 -7.86
N SER A 21 -1.91 0.24 -6.67
CA SER A 21 -1.06 1.01 -5.75
C SER A 21 0.28 0.37 -5.44
N GLY A 22 0.45 -0.93 -5.70
CA GLY A 22 1.72 -1.61 -5.52
C GLY A 22 1.74 -3.06 -5.98
N ASN A 23 2.88 -3.71 -5.74
CA ASN A 23 3.10 -5.13 -5.94
C ASN A 23 3.79 -5.74 -4.73
N ILE A 24 3.48 -7.01 -4.45
CA ILE A 24 4.12 -7.77 -3.37
C ILE A 24 5.20 -8.68 -3.98
N ILE A 25 6.36 -8.73 -3.34
CA ILE A 25 7.41 -9.72 -3.63
C ILE A 25 7.05 -11.01 -2.88
N GLU A 26 6.74 -12.07 -3.63
CA GLU A 26 6.30 -13.35 -3.08
C GLU A 26 7.43 -14.12 -2.38
N GLN A 27 8.64 -14.06 -2.96
CA GLN A 27 9.84 -14.75 -2.48
C GLN A 27 11.02 -13.77 -2.50
N LEU A 28 11.40 -13.24 -1.34
CA LEU A 28 12.50 -12.27 -1.23
C LEU A 28 13.87 -12.86 -1.57
N ASP A 29 14.02 -14.16 -1.38
CA ASP A 29 15.21 -14.96 -1.64
C ASP A 29 15.35 -15.39 -3.11
N SER A 30 14.29 -15.26 -3.91
CA SER A 30 14.35 -15.50 -5.36
C SER A 30 14.67 -14.19 -6.11
N PRO A 31 15.84 -14.10 -6.79
CA PRO A 31 16.16 -12.98 -7.66
C PRO A 31 15.11 -12.73 -8.74
N GLU A 32 14.49 -13.79 -9.26
CA GLU A 32 13.45 -13.74 -10.28
C GLU A 32 12.19 -13.04 -9.75
N SER A 33 11.75 -13.38 -8.53
CA SER A 33 10.58 -12.77 -7.90
C SER A 33 10.78 -11.26 -7.66
N VAL A 34 11.98 -10.89 -7.19
CA VAL A 34 12.37 -9.49 -7.00
C VAL A 34 12.42 -8.75 -8.34
N ALA A 35 13.09 -9.32 -9.35
CA ALA A 35 13.22 -8.72 -10.67
C ALA A 35 11.86 -8.50 -11.33
N GLN A 36 10.96 -9.48 -11.25
CA GLN A 36 9.60 -9.38 -11.80
C GLN A 36 8.78 -8.27 -11.12
N SER A 37 8.93 -8.13 -9.80
CA SER A 37 8.27 -7.07 -9.04
C SER A 37 8.79 -5.67 -9.41
N ILE A 38 10.11 -5.52 -9.55
CA ILE A 38 10.72 -4.27 -10.01
C ILE A 38 10.29 -3.94 -11.44
N LEU A 39 10.30 -4.92 -12.34
CA LEU A 39 9.88 -4.74 -13.73
C LEU A 39 8.42 -4.24 -13.82
N THR A 40 7.55 -4.79 -12.97
CA THR A 40 6.16 -4.36 -12.86
C THR A 40 6.07 -2.91 -12.39
N ALA A 41 6.84 -2.54 -11.36
CA ALA A 41 6.86 -1.18 -10.84
C ALA A 41 7.37 -0.14 -11.87
N VAL A 42 8.41 -0.47 -12.63
CA VAL A 42 8.97 0.42 -13.66
C VAL A 42 7.97 0.67 -14.81
N LYS A 43 7.15 -0.33 -15.15
CA LYS A 43 6.05 -0.17 -16.12
C LYS A 43 4.95 0.76 -15.59
N TYR A 44 4.80 0.87 -14.28
CA TYR A 44 3.77 1.70 -13.64
C TYR A 44 4.21 3.15 -13.45
N ARG A 45 4.33 3.89 -14.55
CA ARG A 45 4.70 5.33 -14.53
C ARG A 45 3.75 6.16 -13.65
N LYS A 46 4.34 7.02 -12.82
CA LYS A 46 3.61 8.00 -12.01
C LYS A 46 3.02 9.09 -12.91
N THR A 47 1.71 9.29 -12.81
CA THR A 47 0.98 10.41 -13.43
C THR A 47 0.19 11.14 -12.34
N PRO A 48 -0.21 12.42 -12.54
CA PRO A 48 -1.03 13.12 -11.56
C PRO A 48 -2.30 12.35 -11.17
N LYS A 49 -3.01 11.80 -12.17
CA LYS A 49 -4.21 10.97 -11.98
C LYS A 49 -3.92 9.73 -11.12
N ARG A 50 -2.88 8.96 -11.46
CA ARG A 50 -2.48 7.77 -10.69
C ARG A 50 -2.03 8.12 -9.27
N ALA A 51 -1.25 9.19 -9.14
CA ALA A 51 -0.78 9.65 -7.83
C ALA A 51 -1.95 10.06 -6.94
N GLN A 52 -2.99 10.68 -7.49
CA GLN A 52 -4.22 10.98 -6.77
C GLN A 52 -4.99 9.71 -6.40
N GLN A 53 -5.15 8.77 -7.33
CA GLN A 53 -5.80 7.47 -7.07
C GLN A 53 -5.11 6.70 -5.94
N ILE A 54 -3.78 6.58 -5.98
CA ILE A 54 -2.99 5.89 -4.94
C ILE A 54 -3.09 6.60 -3.59
N ARG A 55 -3.13 7.94 -3.56
CA ARG A 55 -3.36 8.66 -2.30
C ARG A 55 -4.76 8.36 -1.76
N GLY A 56 -5.76 8.40 -2.63
CA GLY A 56 -7.14 8.10 -2.31
C GLY A 56 -7.32 6.71 -1.70
N SER A 57 -6.62 5.70 -2.22
CA SER A 57 -6.75 4.32 -1.74
C SER A 57 -6.29 4.12 -0.30
N VAL A 58 -5.39 4.96 0.21
CA VAL A 58 -4.87 4.88 1.59
C VAL A 58 -5.46 5.95 2.52
N MET A 59 -6.38 6.81 2.05
CA MET A 59 -6.94 7.89 2.88
C MET A 59 -7.76 7.42 4.08
N HIS A 60 -8.16 6.15 4.09
CA HIS A 60 -8.84 5.55 5.24
C HIS A 60 -7.86 5.26 6.38
N LEU A 61 -6.57 5.02 6.08
CA LEU A 61 -5.49 4.79 7.05
C LEU A 61 -4.92 6.07 7.64
N ASP A 62 -5.55 7.21 7.36
CA ASP A 62 -5.15 8.48 7.95
C ASP A 62 -5.17 8.39 9.48
N LEU A 63 -4.07 8.81 10.12
CA LEU A 63 -3.86 8.62 11.54
C LEU A 63 -4.98 9.24 12.37
N GLN A 64 -5.41 10.45 12.02
CA GLN A 64 -6.47 11.16 12.74
C GLN A 64 -7.78 10.38 12.67
N LYS A 65 -8.14 9.85 11.49
CA LYS A 65 -9.33 9.02 11.32
C LYS A 65 -9.25 7.73 12.13
N GLN A 66 -8.11 7.05 12.11
CA GLN A 66 -7.91 5.81 12.86
C GLN A 66 -7.99 6.03 14.37
N PHE A 67 -7.43 7.13 14.89
CA PHE A 67 -7.60 7.50 16.29
C PHE A 67 -9.06 7.82 16.65
N SER A 68 -9.78 8.56 15.80
CA SER A 68 -11.20 8.83 16.03
C SER A 68 -12.01 7.53 16.10
N VAL A 69 -11.76 6.57 15.21
CA VAL A 69 -12.39 5.25 15.24
C VAL A 69 -12.05 4.50 16.53
N MET A 70 -10.78 4.53 16.96
CA MET A 70 -10.34 3.87 18.18
C MET A 70 -10.98 4.46 19.44
N VAL A 71 -11.06 5.79 19.53
CA VAL A 71 -11.73 6.49 20.63
C VAL A 71 -13.22 6.15 20.65
N GLN A 72 -13.87 6.19 19.48
CA GLN A 72 -15.28 5.84 19.35
C GLN A 72 -15.53 4.39 19.82
N ALA A 73 -14.75 3.42 19.32
CA ALA A 73 -14.88 2.02 19.70
C ALA A 73 -14.64 1.78 21.20
N THR A 74 -13.79 2.58 21.84
CA THR A 74 -13.50 2.47 23.29
C THR A 74 -14.60 3.09 24.15
N LEU A 75 -15.16 4.23 23.73
CA LEU A 75 -16.20 4.95 24.48
C LEU A 75 -17.59 4.35 24.30
N GLU A 76 -17.90 3.85 23.11
CA GLU A 76 -19.21 3.29 22.79
C GLU A 76 -19.36 1.85 23.28
N GLY A 77 -18.25 1.18 23.66
CA GLY A 77 -18.25 -0.18 24.21
C GLY A 77 -18.82 -1.19 23.22
N LEU A 78 -17.96 -1.95 22.55
CA LEU A 78 -18.41 -3.17 21.85
C LEU A 78 -19.24 -4.07 22.77
#